data_AF-A0A7V9B3E7-F1
#
_entry.id   AF-A0A7V9B3E7-F1
#
_cell.length_a   1.000
_cell.length_b   1.000
_cell.length_c   1.000
_cell.angle_alpha   90.00
_cell.angle_beta   90.00
_cell.angle_gamma   90.00
#
_symmetry.space_group_name_H-M   'P 1'
#
loop_
_entity.id
_entity.type
_entity.pdbx_description
1 polymer ?
#
loop_
_entity_poly.entity_id
_entity_poly.type
_entity_poly.pdbx_seq_one_letter_code
_entity_poly.pdbx_strand_id
1 'polypeptide(L)'
;MKKQHKKHEMLAIKKVAISVIVLALIIMGANFGLLKAQYYNAAANQSNIVQTRELVLLAVRGLKKGAPVEPQTGDIYFPKSRLYLPNPGNILEITYLDDSGDVTNSYGGLSVSTYPVRGTEKLYIASNHNELFAAIPKLQSCSRGIKLLYEQVPAEDTENELKHTVQLSNGKTLYVYLEKTCPELNETADLFKNIKSY
;
A
#
# COMPACT_ATOMS: atom_id res chain seq x y z
N MET A 1 -0.68 26.40 79.71
CA MET A 1 -1.48 26.48 78.46
C MET A 1 -0.67 26.40 77.15
N LYS A 2 0.59 26.87 77.05
CA LYS A 2 1.38 26.82 75.79
C LYS A 2 1.61 25.41 75.18
N LYS A 3 1.67 24.34 75.98
CA LYS A 3 1.88 22.95 75.51
C LYS A 3 0.67 22.38 74.74
N GLN A 4 -0.56 22.78 75.08
CA GLN A 4 -1.75 22.31 74.36
C GLN A 4 -1.90 22.99 73.00
N HIS A 5 -1.57 24.28 72.90
CA HIS A 5 -1.63 25.03 71.64
C HIS A 5 -0.68 24.45 70.56
N LYS A 6 0.56 24.12 70.96
CA LYS A 6 1.57 23.53 70.06
C LYS A 6 1.19 22.12 69.56
N LYS A 7 0.44 21.37 70.37
CA LYS A 7 -0.08 20.04 70.01
C LYS A 7 -1.22 20.14 68.99
N HIS A 8 -2.09 21.14 69.12
CA HIS A 8 -3.16 21.41 68.15
C HIS A 8 -2.60 21.90 66.79
N GLU A 9 -1.58 22.76 66.77
CA GLU A 9 -0.90 23.17 65.53
C GLU A 9 -0.24 21.99 64.80
N MET A 10 0.48 21.12 65.52
CA MET A 10 1.10 19.93 64.90
C MET A 10 0.05 18.95 64.34
N LEU A 11 -1.13 18.86 64.96
CA LEU A 11 -2.24 18.05 64.45
C LEU A 11 -2.86 18.66 63.19
N ALA A 12 -2.97 19.99 63.11
CA ALA A 12 -3.45 20.69 61.92
C ALA A 12 -2.48 20.53 60.74
N ILE A 13 -1.17 20.71 60.97
CA ILE A 13 -0.13 20.52 59.95
C ILE A 13 -0.11 19.08 59.42
N LYS A 14 -0.23 18.07 60.30
CA LYS A 14 -0.33 16.66 59.88
C LYS A 14 -1.55 16.38 59.02
N LYS A 15 -2.71 16.95 59.35
CA LYS A 15 -3.94 16.80 58.54
C LYS A 15 -3.77 17.41 57.15
N VAL A 16 -3.18 18.61 57.07
CA VAL A 16 -2.89 19.27 55.79
C VAL A 16 -1.88 18.47 54.96
N ALA A 17 -0.82 17.96 55.58
CA ALA A 17 0.18 17.13 54.90
C ALA A 17 -0.44 15.83 54.34
N ILE A 18 -1.29 15.16 55.12
CA ILE A 18 -1.99 13.94 54.67
C ILE A 18 -2.93 14.26 53.50
N SER A 19 -3.70 15.34 53.58
CA SER A 19 -4.61 15.71 52.49
C SER A 19 -3.87 16.06 51.19
N VAL A 20 -2.69 16.69 51.28
CA VAL A 20 -1.84 16.97 50.11
C VAL A 20 -1.28 15.69 49.50
N ILE A 21 -0.82 14.73 50.31
CA ILE A 21 -0.32 13.44 49.82
C ILE A 21 -1.43 12.65 49.14
N VAL A 22 -2.62 12.59 49.73
CA VAL A 22 -3.78 11.91 49.13
C VAL A 22 -4.16 12.55 47.79
N LEU A 23 -4.18 13.88 47.71
CA LEU A 23 -4.45 14.59 46.46
C LEU A 23 -3.40 14.30 45.38
N ALA A 24 -2.11 14.27 45.76
CA ALA A 24 -1.02 13.95 44.84
C ALA A 24 -1.12 12.52 44.29
N LEU A 25 -1.52 11.54 45.12
CA LEU A 25 -1.74 10.16 44.69
C LEU A 25 -2.93 10.03 43.74
N ILE A 26 -4.02 10.78 43.97
CA ILE A 26 -5.17 10.81 43.07
C ILE A 26 -4.78 11.37 41.69
N ILE A 27 -4.02 12.47 41.67
CA ILE A 27 -3.54 13.08 40.41
C ILE A 27 -2.60 12.12 39.66
N MET A 28 -1.66 11.48 40.36
CA MET A 28 -0.78 10.46 39.75
C MET A 28 -1.57 9.27 39.21
N GLY A 29 -2.55 8.76 39.96
CA GLY A 29 -3.41 7.65 39.54
C GLY A 29 -4.24 8.00 38.30
N ALA A 30 -4.81 9.20 38.24
CA ALA A 30 -5.56 9.67 37.09
C ALA A 30 -4.69 9.81 35.83
N ASN A 31 -3.49 10.40 35.97
CA ASN A 31 -2.54 10.52 34.86
C ASN A 31 -2.06 9.15 34.35
N PHE A 32 -1.77 8.21 35.25
CA PHE A 32 -1.40 6.86 34.88
C PHE A 32 -2.54 6.12 34.16
N GLY A 33 -3.78 6.28 34.62
CA GLY A 33 -4.97 5.73 33.99
C GLY A 33 -5.20 6.29 32.58
N LEU A 34 -5.05 7.60 32.38
CA LEU A 34 -5.17 8.26 31.07
C LEU A 34 -4.09 7.77 30.10
N LEU A 35 -2.83 7.68 30.55
CA LEU A 35 -1.75 7.13 29.74
C LEU A 35 -2.05 5.70 29.32
N LYS A 36 -2.44 4.83 30.26
CA LYS A 36 -2.82 3.45 29.92
C LYS A 36 -3.96 3.41 28.93
N ALA A 37 -5.02 4.20 29.13
CA ALA A 37 -6.15 4.27 28.21
C ALA A 37 -5.74 4.71 26.80
N GLN A 38 -4.85 5.71 26.68
CA GLN A 38 -4.29 6.13 25.39
C GLN A 38 -3.50 5.00 24.72
N TYR A 39 -2.65 4.30 25.47
CA TYR A 39 -1.91 3.14 24.96
C TYR A 39 -2.84 2.00 24.51
N TYR A 40 -3.87 1.67 25.30
CA TYR A 40 -4.84 0.64 24.94
C TYR A 40 -5.64 1.03 23.69
N ASN A 41 -6.10 2.28 23.59
CA ASN A 41 -6.83 2.77 22.43
C ASN A 41 -5.95 2.75 21.16
N ALA A 42 -4.68 3.16 21.27
CA ALA A 42 -3.73 3.10 20.16
C ALA A 42 -3.48 1.65 19.70
N ALA A 43 -3.24 0.73 20.65
CA ALA A 43 -3.03 -0.69 20.35
C ALA A 43 -4.28 -1.36 19.76
N ALA A 44 -5.47 -1.06 20.30
CA ALA A 44 -6.73 -1.58 19.79
C ALA A 44 -7.03 -1.09 18.37
N ASN A 45 -6.78 0.19 18.09
CA ASN A 45 -6.93 0.76 16.75
C ASN A 45 -5.97 0.08 15.77
N GLN A 46 -4.70 -0.09 16.15
CA GLN A 46 -3.69 -0.72 15.30
C GLN A 46 -4.02 -2.19 15.00
N SER A 47 -4.51 -2.96 15.99
CA SER A 47 -4.93 -4.35 15.80
C SER A 47 -6.05 -4.52 14.78
N ASN A 48 -7.01 -3.59 14.75
CA ASN A 48 -8.14 -3.66 13.80
C ASN A 48 -7.71 -3.31 12.36
N ILE A 49 -6.77 -2.38 12.19
CA ILE A 49 -6.32 -1.93 10.86
C ILE A 49 -5.47 -2.99 10.17
N VAL A 50 -4.67 -3.76 10.93
CA VAL A 50 -3.85 -4.83 10.36
C VAL A 50 -4.71 -5.84 9.61
N GLN A 51 -5.84 -6.27 10.18
CA GLN A 51 -6.74 -7.21 9.54
C GLN A 51 -7.35 -6.63 8.25
N THR A 52 -7.87 -5.40 8.30
CA THR A 52 -8.41 -4.72 7.12
C THR A 52 -7.36 -4.55 6.03
N ARG A 53 -6.12 -4.20 6.40
CA ARG A 53 -4.99 -4.06 5.47
C ARG A 53 -4.65 -5.37 4.79
N GLU A 54 -4.53 -6.47 5.55
CA GLU A 54 -4.24 -7.78 4.98
C GLU A 54 -5.36 -8.24 4.05
N LEU A 55 -6.63 -8.00 4.39
CA LEU A 55 -7.75 -8.30 3.51
C LEU A 55 -7.69 -7.50 2.20
N VAL A 56 -7.37 -6.22 2.26
CA VAL A 56 -7.19 -5.37 1.07
C VAL A 56 -6.02 -5.86 0.22
N LEU A 57 -4.88 -6.19 0.83
CA LEU A 57 -3.71 -6.71 0.11
C LEU A 57 -4.00 -8.07 -0.52
N LEU A 58 -4.69 -8.97 0.18
CA LEU A 58 -5.12 -10.27 -0.33
C LEU A 58 -6.08 -10.13 -1.52
N ALA A 59 -7.08 -9.25 -1.40
CA ALA A 59 -8.04 -8.98 -2.47
C ALA A 59 -7.32 -8.49 -3.73
N VAL A 60 -6.36 -7.59 -3.58
CA VAL A 60 -5.58 -7.06 -4.71
C VAL A 60 -4.66 -8.10 -5.32
N ARG A 61 -4.02 -8.95 -4.52
CA ARG A 61 -3.17 -10.06 -5.01
C ARG A 61 -3.97 -11.08 -5.82
N GLY A 62 -5.23 -11.32 -5.45
CA GLY A 62 -6.10 -12.26 -6.16
C GLY A 62 -6.51 -11.84 -7.57
N LEU A 63 -6.27 -10.58 -7.96
CA LEU A 63 -6.67 -10.05 -9.27
C LEU A 63 -5.73 -10.44 -10.41
N LYS A 64 -4.47 -10.79 -10.09
CA LYS A 64 -3.43 -11.06 -11.08
C LYS A 64 -2.77 -12.42 -10.81
N LYS A 65 -2.27 -13.03 -11.87
CA LYS A 65 -1.47 -14.26 -11.79
C LYS A 65 0.01 -13.96 -12.04
N GLY A 66 0.89 -14.76 -11.45
CA GLY A 66 2.32 -14.72 -11.76
C GLY A 66 2.57 -15.01 -13.25
N ALA A 67 3.45 -14.24 -13.87
CA ALA A 67 3.86 -14.45 -15.25
C ALA A 67 4.83 -15.63 -15.32
N PRO A 68 4.59 -16.63 -16.19
CA PRO A 68 5.49 -17.76 -16.34
C PRO A 68 6.88 -17.29 -16.81
N VAL A 69 7.92 -17.82 -16.18
CA VAL A 69 9.32 -17.53 -16.50
C VAL A 69 9.98 -18.79 -17.06
N GLU A 70 10.63 -18.68 -18.21
CA GLU A 70 11.40 -19.77 -18.80
C GLU A 70 12.69 -19.99 -17.97
N PRO A 71 12.89 -21.19 -17.38
CA PRO A 71 14.02 -21.41 -16.47
C PRO A 71 15.40 -21.25 -17.10
N GLN A 72 15.51 -21.49 -18.41
CA GLN A 72 16.81 -21.47 -19.11
C GLN A 72 17.22 -20.05 -19.49
N THR A 73 16.28 -19.25 -20.01
CA THR A 73 16.58 -17.92 -20.54
C THR A 73 16.25 -16.81 -19.56
N GLY A 74 15.32 -17.03 -18.62
CA GLY A 74 14.76 -15.99 -17.77
C GLY A 74 13.68 -15.15 -18.47
N ASP A 75 13.22 -15.57 -19.64
CA ASP A 75 12.20 -14.84 -20.40
C ASP A 75 10.83 -14.97 -19.73
N ILE A 76 10.07 -13.87 -19.69
CA ILE A 76 8.76 -13.82 -19.05
C ILE A 76 7.68 -13.84 -20.13
N TYR A 77 6.73 -14.76 -20.04
CA TYR A 77 5.72 -14.97 -21.09
C TYR A 77 4.34 -14.47 -20.68
N PHE A 78 3.60 -13.97 -21.68
CA PHE A 78 2.20 -13.57 -21.61
C PHE A 78 1.41 -14.34 -22.68
N PRO A 79 0.99 -15.59 -22.39
CA PRO A 79 0.57 -16.52 -23.43
C PRO A 79 -0.67 -16.13 -24.23
N LYS A 80 -1.67 -15.54 -23.57
CA LYS A 80 -2.91 -15.12 -24.23
C LYS A 80 -2.66 -13.98 -25.22
N SER A 81 -1.84 -13.00 -24.83
CA SER A 81 -1.41 -11.89 -25.68
C SER A 81 -0.36 -12.26 -26.74
N ARG A 82 0.26 -13.46 -26.66
CA ARG A 82 1.40 -13.90 -27.48
C ARG A 82 2.60 -12.95 -27.41
N LEU A 83 2.90 -12.49 -26.20
CA LEU A 83 4.03 -11.60 -25.93
C LEU A 83 5.00 -12.25 -24.94
N TYR A 84 6.27 -11.88 -25.04
CA TYR A 84 7.26 -12.21 -24.04
C TYR A 84 8.22 -11.04 -23.80
N LEU A 85 8.68 -10.91 -22.57
CA LEU A 85 9.70 -9.96 -22.15
C LEU A 85 11.04 -10.71 -22.04
N PRO A 86 12.02 -10.43 -22.92
CA PRO A 86 13.30 -11.12 -22.90
C PRO A 86 14.09 -10.78 -21.63
N ASN A 87 14.59 -11.81 -20.94
CA ASN A 87 15.35 -11.78 -19.69
C ASN A 87 15.57 -10.38 -19.08
N PRO A 88 14.59 -9.87 -18.33
CA PRO A 88 14.68 -8.56 -17.71
C PRO A 88 15.68 -8.48 -16.54
N GLY A 89 16.41 -9.57 -16.25
CA GLY A 89 17.38 -9.65 -15.16
C GLY A 89 16.73 -9.89 -13.80
N ASN A 90 17.39 -9.41 -12.74
CA ASN A 90 16.91 -9.55 -11.36
C ASN A 90 15.80 -8.54 -11.08
N ILE A 91 14.57 -8.92 -11.43
CA ILE A 91 13.37 -8.18 -11.04
C ILE A 91 12.47 -8.97 -10.12
N LEU A 92 11.69 -8.21 -9.36
CA LEU A 92 10.51 -8.68 -8.66
C LEU A 92 9.62 -9.49 -9.61
N GLU A 93 8.92 -10.48 -9.05
CA GLU A 93 8.00 -11.33 -9.80
C GLU A 93 6.98 -10.45 -10.55
N ILE A 94 6.88 -10.66 -11.87
CA ILE A 94 5.90 -9.96 -12.70
C ILE A 94 4.56 -10.66 -12.56
N THR A 95 3.51 -9.89 -12.25
CA THR A 95 2.14 -10.38 -12.23
C THR A 95 1.33 -9.72 -13.32
N TYR A 96 0.36 -10.44 -13.88
CA TYR A 96 -0.43 -9.94 -14.98
C TYR A 96 -1.89 -10.37 -14.93
N LEU A 97 -2.72 -9.54 -15.55
CA LEU A 97 -4.09 -9.82 -15.94
C LEU A 97 -4.16 -9.59 -17.46
N ASP A 98 -4.73 -10.56 -18.17
CA ASP A 98 -4.84 -10.49 -19.61
C ASP A 98 -6.31 -10.59 -19.99
N ASP A 99 -6.87 -9.41 -20.26
CA ASP A 99 -8.26 -9.19 -20.66
C ASP A 99 -8.35 -9.03 -22.18
N SER A 100 -7.31 -9.45 -22.92
CA SER A 100 -7.31 -9.41 -24.39
C SER A 100 -8.45 -10.30 -24.90
N GLY A 101 -9.47 -9.68 -25.47
CA GLY A 101 -10.68 -10.35 -25.97
C GLY A 101 -11.92 -10.23 -25.06
N ASP A 102 -11.83 -9.55 -23.91
CA ASP A 102 -13.01 -9.18 -23.13
C ASP A 102 -13.69 -7.94 -23.74
N VAL A 103 -14.94 -8.12 -24.17
CA VAL A 103 -15.73 -7.13 -24.90
C VAL A 103 -16.25 -5.99 -24.00
N THR A 104 -16.13 -6.13 -22.68
CA THR A 104 -16.62 -5.12 -21.72
C THR A 104 -15.62 -4.01 -21.41
N ASN A 105 -14.33 -4.21 -21.71
CA ASN A 105 -13.30 -3.20 -21.56
C ASN A 105 -13.01 -2.56 -22.93
N SER A 106 -13.33 -1.27 -23.09
CA SER A 106 -13.14 -0.53 -24.35
C SER A 106 -11.70 -0.54 -24.90
N TYR A 107 -10.72 -0.98 -24.11
CA TYR A 107 -9.33 -1.15 -24.50
C TYR A 107 -8.76 -2.47 -23.96
N GLY A 108 -9.47 -3.59 -24.17
CA GLY A 108 -9.03 -4.93 -23.75
C GLY A 108 -7.53 -5.15 -24.06
N GLY A 109 -6.77 -5.60 -23.06
CA GLY A 109 -5.32 -5.68 -23.19
C GLY A 109 -4.64 -6.30 -21.98
N LEU A 110 -3.31 -6.25 -22.00
CA LEU A 110 -2.47 -6.87 -20.99
C LEU A 110 -2.12 -5.85 -19.90
N SER A 111 -2.53 -6.13 -18.66
CA SER A 111 -2.24 -5.33 -17.49
C SER A 111 -1.17 -6.01 -16.64
N VAL A 112 -0.05 -5.34 -16.40
CA VAL A 112 1.13 -5.90 -15.72
C VAL A 112 1.48 -5.11 -14.46
N SER A 113 1.89 -5.80 -13.41
CA SER A 113 2.45 -5.21 -12.19
C SER A 113 3.51 -6.14 -11.61
N THR A 114 3.86 -5.94 -10.35
CA THR A 114 4.88 -6.69 -9.62
C THR A 114 4.29 -7.35 -8.38
N TYR A 115 4.93 -8.40 -7.90
CA TYR A 115 4.69 -9.00 -6.61
C TYR A 115 5.95 -8.87 -5.72
N PRO A 116 5.84 -8.27 -4.52
CA PRO A 116 4.67 -7.54 -4.01
C PRO A 116 4.36 -6.28 -4.85
N VAL A 117 3.10 -5.82 -4.79
CA VAL A 117 2.67 -4.59 -5.48
C VAL A 117 3.43 -3.40 -4.88
N ARG A 118 4.12 -2.63 -5.74
CA ARG A 118 4.81 -1.39 -5.36
C ARG A 118 3.83 -0.29 -4.95
N GLY A 119 4.29 0.72 -4.21
CA GLY A 119 3.45 1.84 -3.78
C GLY A 119 2.55 1.52 -2.58
N THR A 120 2.84 0.43 -1.86
CA THR A 120 2.07 -0.05 -0.70
C THR A 120 2.54 0.52 0.64
N GLU A 121 3.54 1.38 0.65
CA GLU A 121 4.21 1.88 1.86
C GLU A 121 3.21 2.62 2.76
N LYS A 122 2.34 3.42 2.15
CA LYS A 122 1.30 4.19 2.86
C LYS A 122 0.26 3.29 3.56
N LEU A 123 0.02 2.08 3.07
CA LEU A 123 -0.86 1.12 3.73
C LEU A 123 -0.21 0.56 5.00
N TYR A 124 1.10 0.28 4.95
CA TYR A 124 1.79 -0.31 6.10
C TYR A 124 1.98 0.67 7.25
N ILE A 125 2.14 1.97 6.96
CA ILE A 125 2.30 3.02 7.98
C ILE A 125 0.97 3.62 8.45
N ALA A 126 -0.16 3.25 7.86
CA ALA A 126 -1.48 3.78 8.25
C ALA A 126 -1.80 3.45 9.71
N SER A 127 -2.17 4.48 10.48
CA SER A 127 -2.46 4.41 11.92
C SER A 127 -3.96 4.33 12.24
N ASN A 128 -4.81 4.61 11.25
CA ASN A 128 -6.27 4.54 11.33
C ASN A 128 -6.89 4.10 9.99
N HIS A 129 -8.19 3.76 10.00
CA HIS A 129 -8.91 3.35 8.79
C HIS A 129 -8.96 4.45 7.73
N ASN A 130 -9.04 5.73 8.12
CA ASN A 130 -9.11 6.82 7.14
C ASN A 130 -7.80 6.93 6.35
N GLU A 131 -6.66 6.82 7.03
CA GLU A 131 -5.33 6.76 6.39
C GLU A 131 -5.19 5.53 5.49
N LEU A 132 -5.68 4.37 5.95
CA LEU A 132 -5.66 3.13 5.17
C LEU A 132 -6.48 3.30 3.88
N PHE A 133 -7.74 3.75 3.98
CA PHE A 133 -8.63 3.94 2.85
C PHE A 133 -8.15 5.03 1.88
N ALA A 134 -7.50 6.09 2.40
CA ALA A 134 -6.87 7.10 1.56
C ALA A 134 -5.68 6.56 0.73
N ALA A 135 -5.05 5.46 1.15
CA ALA A 135 -3.97 4.81 0.42
C ALA A 135 -4.46 3.78 -0.61
N ILE A 136 -5.72 3.33 -0.55
CA ILE A 136 -6.26 2.33 -1.47
C ILE A 136 -6.25 2.77 -2.94
N PRO A 137 -6.62 4.01 -3.32
CA PRO A 137 -6.59 4.42 -4.72
C PRO A 137 -5.21 4.23 -5.36
N LYS A 138 -4.15 4.60 -4.64
CA LYS A 138 -2.77 4.39 -5.11
C LYS A 138 -2.44 2.91 -5.26
N LEU A 139 -2.85 2.07 -4.30
CA LEU A 139 -2.68 0.61 -4.39
C LEU A 139 -3.40 0.05 -5.63
N GLN A 140 -4.64 0.47 -5.89
CA GLN A 140 -5.40 0.02 -7.05
C GLN A 140 -4.71 0.41 -8.35
N SER A 141 -4.24 1.66 -8.44
CA SER A 141 -3.45 2.14 -9.58
C SER A 141 -2.17 1.33 -9.77
N CYS A 142 -1.39 1.10 -8.72
CA CYS A 142 -0.18 0.28 -8.80
C CYS A 142 -0.45 -1.20 -9.08
N SER A 143 -1.61 -1.71 -8.64
CA SER A 143 -2.04 -3.06 -8.97
C SER A 143 -2.35 -3.20 -10.45
N ARG A 144 -3.10 -2.26 -11.04
CA ARG A 144 -3.32 -2.19 -12.49
C ARG A 144 -2.00 -1.99 -13.24
N GLY A 145 -1.16 -1.09 -12.74
CA GLY A 145 0.23 -0.91 -13.14
C GLY A 145 0.40 -0.46 -14.58
N ILE A 146 1.07 -1.29 -15.38
CA ILE A 146 1.44 -1.02 -16.77
C ILE A 146 0.40 -1.66 -17.68
N LYS A 147 -0.13 -0.90 -18.64
CA LYS A 147 -1.08 -1.40 -19.65
C LYS A 147 -0.37 -1.51 -20.99
N LEU A 148 -0.49 -2.67 -21.62
CA LEU A 148 0.03 -2.94 -22.95
C LEU A 148 -1.15 -3.11 -23.90
N LEU A 149 -1.26 -2.18 -24.85
CA LEU A 149 -2.41 -2.03 -25.72
C LEU A 149 -1.97 -2.04 -27.19
N TYR A 150 -2.79 -2.63 -28.06
CA TYR A 150 -2.56 -2.57 -29.51
C TYR A 150 -3.14 -1.31 -30.16
N GLU A 151 -3.93 -0.55 -29.40
CA GLU A 151 -4.56 0.71 -29.82
C GLU A 151 -4.09 1.85 -28.92
N GLN A 152 -4.02 3.05 -29.48
CA GLN A 152 -3.72 4.22 -28.69
C GLN A 152 -4.93 4.60 -27.85
N VAL A 153 -4.68 4.89 -26.59
CA VAL A 153 -5.67 5.52 -25.72
C VAL A 153 -5.89 6.97 -26.20
N PRO A 154 -7.14 7.46 -26.25
CA PRO A 154 -7.44 8.83 -26.63
C PRO A 154 -6.67 9.85 -25.78
N ALA A 155 -6.28 10.97 -26.40
CA ALA A 155 -5.52 12.04 -25.73
C ALA A 155 -6.24 12.66 -24.51
N GLU A 156 -7.54 12.45 -24.39
CA GLU A 156 -8.38 12.90 -23.27
C GLU A 156 -8.20 12.04 -22.00
N ASP A 157 -7.64 10.83 -22.13
CA ASP A 157 -7.30 10.01 -20.97
C ASP A 157 -6.06 10.60 -20.28
N THR A 158 -6.32 11.27 -19.17
CA THR A 158 -5.28 11.90 -18.35
C THR A 158 -4.72 10.96 -17.28
N GLU A 159 -5.24 9.76 -17.10
CA GLU A 159 -4.83 8.83 -16.05
C GLU A 159 -3.55 8.06 -16.44
N ASN A 160 -3.36 7.86 -17.74
CA ASN A 160 -2.29 7.06 -18.30
C ASN A 160 -1.23 7.95 -18.97
N GLU A 161 0.04 7.55 -18.88
CA GLU A 161 1.17 8.16 -19.54
C GLU A 161 1.78 7.15 -20.52
N LEU A 162 1.89 7.51 -21.80
CA LEU A 162 2.56 6.68 -22.79
C LEU A 162 4.07 6.68 -22.49
N LYS A 163 4.63 5.51 -22.18
CA LYS A 163 6.07 5.34 -21.92
C LYS A 163 6.83 4.90 -23.16
N HIS A 164 6.32 3.87 -23.85
CA HIS A 164 7.00 3.28 -24.99
C HIS A 164 6.01 2.91 -26.10
N THR A 165 6.49 3.03 -27.34
CA THR A 165 5.82 2.48 -28.53
C THR A 165 6.75 1.44 -29.13
N VAL A 166 6.31 0.19 -29.17
CA VAL A 166 7.13 -0.95 -29.58
C VAL A 166 6.56 -1.55 -30.85
N GLN A 167 7.39 -1.69 -31.87
CA GLN A 167 7.00 -2.44 -33.07
C GLN A 167 7.32 -3.92 -32.89
N LEU A 168 6.29 -4.75 -33.02
CA LEU A 168 6.40 -6.20 -32.83
C LEU A 168 6.74 -6.91 -34.14
N SER A 169 7.31 -8.11 -34.02
CA SER A 169 7.69 -8.93 -35.18
C SER A 169 6.49 -9.39 -36.01
N ASN A 170 5.29 -9.41 -35.43
CA ASN A 170 4.03 -9.71 -36.11
C ASN A 170 3.46 -8.51 -36.90
N GLY A 171 4.17 -7.38 -36.98
CA GLY A 171 3.76 -6.17 -37.71
C GLY A 171 2.78 -5.26 -36.96
N LYS A 172 2.37 -5.63 -35.74
CA LYS A 172 1.52 -4.78 -34.89
C LYS A 172 2.37 -3.83 -34.04
N THR A 173 1.82 -2.65 -33.78
CA THR A 173 2.36 -1.72 -32.79
C THR A 173 1.77 -2.02 -31.42
N LEU A 174 2.62 -2.02 -30.38
CA LEU A 174 2.22 -2.13 -28.99
C LEU A 174 2.55 -0.83 -28.26
N TYR A 175 1.57 -0.29 -27.55
CA TYR A 175 1.68 0.91 -26.74
C TYR A 175 1.75 0.52 -25.27
N VAL A 176 2.81 0.98 -24.60
CA VAL A 176 3.06 0.73 -23.18
C VAL A 176 2.71 1.97 -22.40
N TYR A 177 1.64 1.88 -21.61
CA TYR A 177 1.15 2.96 -20.77
C TYR A 177 1.43 2.67 -19.30
N LEU A 178 1.81 3.70 -18.55
CA LEU A 178 1.93 3.66 -17.09
C LEU A 178 0.86 4.55 -16.46
N GLU A 179 0.20 4.08 -15.41
CA GLU A 179 -0.72 4.90 -14.63
C GLU A 179 0.05 5.99 -13.85
N LYS A 180 -0.29 7.27 -14.05
CA LYS A 180 0.48 8.42 -13.50
C LYS A 180 0.55 8.42 -11.97
N THR A 181 -0.45 7.84 -11.32
CA THR A 181 -0.53 7.72 -9.86
C THR A 181 0.37 6.64 -9.27
N CYS A 182 1.03 5.83 -10.12
CA CYS A 182 2.01 4.81 -9.71
C CYS A 182 3.40 5.01 -10.36
N PRO A 183 4.15 6.07 -9.99
CA PRO A 183 5.50 6.29 -10.50
C PRO A 183 6.51 5.21 -10.08
N GLU A 184 6.21 4.41 -9.06
CA GLU A 184 7.09 3.34 -8.56
C GLU A 184 7.35 2.21 -9.57
N LEU A 185 6.50 2.12 -10.61
CA LEU A 185 6.61 1.15 -11.69
C LEU A 185 7.32 1.71 -12.94
N ASN A 186 7.88 2.93 -12.91
CA ASN A 186 8.61 3.49 -14.05
C ASN A 186 9.75 2.56 -14.52
N GLU A 187 10.59 2.08 -13.60
CA GLU A 187 11.68 1.15 -13.92
C GLU A 187 11.14 -0.13 -14.57
N THR A 188 10.04 -0.66 -14.05
CA THR A 188 9.38 -1.85 -14.60
C THR A 188 8.82 -1.57 -16.00
N ALA A 189 8.26 -0.38 -16.23
CA ALA A 189 7.71 0.04 -17.51
C ALA A 189 8.80 0.15 -18.58
N ASP A 190 10.01 0.56 -18.21
CA ASP A 190 11.14 0.68 -19.13
C ASP A 190 11.64 -0.66 -19.67
N LEU A 191 11.45 -1.75 -18.92
CA LEU A 191 11.76 -3.10 -19.39
C LEU A 191 10.91 -3.48 -20.60
N PHE A 192 9.67 -3.01 -20.64
CA PHE A 192 8.72 -3.30 -21.71
C PHE A 192 9.08 -2.65 -23.05
N LYS A 193 10.08 -1.76 -23.11
CA LYS A 193 10.68 -1.33 -24.37
C LYS A 193 11.20 -2.50 -25.21
N ASN A 194 11.62 -3.58 -24.57
CA ASN A 194 12.22 -4.75 -25.22
C ASN A 194 11.23 -5.90 -25.43
N ILE A 195 9.94 -5.70 -25.15
CA ILE A 195 8.92 -6.76 -25.32
C ILE A 195 8.83 -7.20 -26.79
N LYS A 196 8.56 -8.50 -27.00
CA LYS A 196 8.50 -9.12 -28.32
C LYS A 196 7.24 -9.97 -28.45
N SER A 197 6.82 -10.21 -29.70
CA SER A 197 5.78 -11.18 -30.04
C SER A 197 6.38 -12.52 -30.46
N TYR A 198 5.60 -13.59 -30.29
CA TYR A 198 5.93 -14.95 -30.74
C TYR A 198 4.72 -15.67 -31.36
#